data_AF-A0A8J2KT28-F1
#
_entry.id   AF-A0A8J2KT28-F1
#
_cell.length_a   1.000
_cell.length_b   1.000
_cell.length_c   1.000
_cell.angle_alpha   90.00
_cell.angle_beta   90.00
_cell.angle_gamma   90.00
#
_symmetry.space_group_name_H-M   'P 1'
#
loop_
_entity.id
_entity.type
_entity.pdbx_description
1 polymer ?
#
loop_
_entity_poly.entity_id
_entity_poly.type
_entity_poly.pdbx_seq_one_letter_code
_entity_poly.pdbx_strand_id
1 'polypeptide(L)'
;QKALIETIAMDEAVRIADKMTSEEDTLLLVTADHAHVFTISGYPGRGNPILGIAGTSPIDGLPFNTLSYANGPGFRPPDVNGHRHDVTNDNFTNKDYQQPAGVPLSSETHGGDDVIIYSRGPFSHLLTGVVNQCFIPHVISYASCTGYGAKYCDIL
;
A
#
# COMPACT_ATOMS: atom_id res chain seq x y z
N GLN A 1 -8.20 5.99 -6.91
CA GLN A 1 -9.34 5.16 -6.45
C GLN A 1 -9.11 3.68 -6.63
N LYS A 2 -8.79 3.23 -7.85
CA LYS A 2 -8.68 1.81 -8.22
C LYS A 2 -7.81 1.01 -7.24
N ALA A 3 -6.58 1.47 -6.98
CA ALA A 3 -5.65 0.82 -6.05
C ALA A 3 -6.28 0.48 -4.69
N LEU A 4 -6.96 1.44 -4.04
CA LEU A 4 -7.58 1.22 -2.72
C LEU A 4 -8.75 0.21 -2.77
N ILE A 5 -9.51 0.20 -3.85
CA ILE A 5 -10.62 -0.75 -4.03
C ILE A 5 -10.08 -2.17 -4.21
N GLU A 6 -9.03 -2.34 -5.02
CA GLU A 6 -8.37 -3.64 -5.17
C GLU A 6 -7.73 -4.11 -3.85
N THR A 7 -7.15 -3.19 -3.07
CA THR A 7 -6.66 -3.52 -1.72
C THR A 7 -7.78 -3.99 -0.79
N ILE A 8 -8.96 -3.35 -0.81
CA ILE A 8 -10.13 -3.79 -0.04
C ILE A 8 -10.62 -5.17 -0.51
N ALA A 9 -10.60 -5.44 -1.82
CA ALA A 9 -10.97 -6.74 -2.35
C ALA A 9 -10.00 -7.85 -1.89
N MET A 10 -8.69 -7.55 -1.83
CA MET A 10 -7.70 -8.47 -1.26
C MET A 10 -7.91 -8.69 0.24
N ASP A 11 -8.18 -7.63 1.01
CA ASP A 11 -8.49 -7.73 2.45
C ASP A 11 -9.72 -8.62 2.71
N GLU A 12 -10.75 -8.47 1.89
CA GLU A 12 -11.94 -9.35 1.93
C GLU A 12 -11.59 -10.81 1.61
N ALA A 13 -10.70 -11.06 0.64
CA ALA A 13 -10.23 -12.41 0.34
C ALA A 13 -9.43 -13.02 1.50
N VAL A 14 -8.57 -12.23 2.18
CA VAL A 14 -7.85 -12.64 3.39
C VAL A 14 -8.84 -13.01 4.50
N ARG A 15 -9.88 -12.19 4.71
CA ARG A 15 -10.93 -12.45 5.70
C ARG A 15 -11.71 -13.73 5.41
N ILE A 16 -11.95 -14.04 4.13
CA ILE A 16 -12.58 -15.30 3.73
C ILE A 16 -11.65 -16.48 4.01
N ALA A 17 -10.36 -16.38 3.64
CA ALA A 17 -9.37 -17.42 3.91
C ALA A 17 -9.24 -17.72 5.42
N ASP A 18 -9.18 -16.68 6.25
CA ASP A 18 -9.14 -16.79 7.72
C ASP A 18 -10.36 -17.54 8.28
N LYS A 19 -11.55 -17.34 7.71
CA LYS A 19 -12.78 -18.06 8.10
C LYS A 19 -12.84 -19.50 7.60
N MET A 20 -12.10 -19.81 6.54
CA MET A 20 -12.11 -21.13 5.90
C MET A 20 -11.00 -22.05 6.42
N THR A 21 -10.09 -21.54 7.24
CA THR A 21 -8.89 -22.24 7.69
C THR A 21 -8.74 -22.16 9.21
N SER A 22 -7.91 -23.02 9.78
CA SER A 22 -7.62 -23.03 11.22
C SER A 22 -6.22 -22.50 11.48
N GLU A 23 -6.06 -21.68 12.51
CA GLU A 23 -4.74 -21.21 12.94
C GLU A 23 -3.86 -22.32 13.53
N GLU A 24 -4.43 -23.49 13.83
CA GLU A 24 -3.70 -24.66 14.34
C GLU A 24 -2.89 -25.37 13.26
N ASP A 25 -3.32 -25.30 12.00
CA ASP A 25 -2.73 -26.06 10.89
C ASP A 25 -2.43 -25.22 9.63
N THR A 26 -2.84 -23.96 9.62
CA THR A 26 -2.68 -23.07 8.46
C THR A 26 -1.88 -21.83 8.82
N LEU A 27 -0.73 -21.64 8.16
CA LEU A 27 0.02 -20.38 8.20
C LEU A 27 -0.55 -19.43 7.13
N LEU A 28 -1.26 -18.40 7.57
CA LEU A 28 -1.75 -17.33 6.71
C LEU A 28 -0.77 -16.15 6.78
N LEU A 29 -0.27 -15.72 5.62
CA LEU A 29 0.70 -14.62 5.50
C LEU A 29 0.24 -13.62 4.44
N VAL A 30 0.31 -12.33 4.76
CA VAL A 30 0.01 -11.22 3.85
C VAL A 30 1.22 -10.29 3.79
N THR A 31 1.65 -9.95 2.59
CA THR A 31 2.74 -8.99 2.37
C THR A 31 2.59 -8.34 0.99
N ALA A 32 3.51 -7.45 0.64
CA ALA A 32 3.64 -6.90 -0.70
C ALA A 32 5.01 -7.31 -1.30
N ASP A 33 5.10 -7.30 -2.62
CA ASP A 33 6.36 -7.45 -3.34
C ASP A 33 7.19 -6.15 -3.29
N HIS A 34 6.52 -4.99 -3.35
CA HIS A 34 7.12 -3.65 -3.18
C HIS A 34 6.07 -2.59 -2.80
N ALA A 35 6.53 -1.40 -2.45
CA ALA A 35 5.67 -0.23 -2.21
C ALA A 35 5.40 0.55 -3.51
N HIS A 36 4.77 1.72 -3.38
CA HIS A 36 4.57 2.73 -4.42
C HIS A 36 4.94 4.11 -3.84
N VAL A 37 5.26 5.10 -4.66
CA VAL A 37 5.58 6.47 -4.20
C VAL A 37 4.33 7.26 -3.80
N PHE A 38 3.43 6.57 -3.11
CA PHE A 38 2.14 7.01 -2.61
C PHE A 38 2.29 7.67 -1.24
N THR A 39 1.62 8.80 -1.05
CA THR A 39 1.69 9.57 0.21
C THR A 39 0.30 9.94 0.71
N ILE A 40 0.14 9.94 2.04
CA ILE A 40 -1.05 10.43 2.74
C ILE A 40 -0.67 11.73 3.45
N SER A 41 -1.10 12.86 2.89
CA SER A 41 -0.80 14.20 3.35
C SER A 41 -1.78 14.69 4.41
N GLY A 42 -1.28 15.46 5.37
CA GLY A 42 -2.03 16.05 6.49
C GLY A 42 -2.45 17.50 6.27
N TYR A 43 -3.38 18.06 7.05
CA TYR A 43 -3.97 17.53 8.30
C TYR A 43 -5.51 17.52 8.28
N PRO A 44 -6.15 16.66 7.47
CA PRO A 44 -7.60 16.61 7.43
C PRO A 44 -8.17 16.11 8.77
N GLY A 45 -9.35 16.63 9.15
CA GLY A 45 -10.09 16.15 10.31
C GLY A 45 -10.54 14.69 10.15
N ARG A 46 -10.73 13.99 11.28
CA ARG A 46 -11.24 12.61 11.27
C ARG A 46 -12.58 12.52 10.54
N GLY A 47 -12.71 11.55 9.63
CA GLY A 47 -13.91 11.36 8.80
C GLY A 47 -13.87 12.09 7.45
N ASN A 48 -12.82 12.87 7.18
CA ASN A 48 -12.59 13.41 5.84
C ASN A 48 -12.46 12.27 4.81
N PRO A 49 -13.09 12.38 3.62
CA PRO A 49 -12.92 11.39 2.57
C PRO A 49 -11.44 11.24 2.19
N ILE A 50 -10.92 10.00 2.19
CA ILE A 50 -9.51 9.74 1.89
C ILE A 50 -9.10 10.25 0.50
N LEU A 51 -10.03 10.29 -0.46
CA LEU A 51 -9.79 10.77 -1.82
C LEU A 51 -9.90 12.31 -1.97
N GLY A 52 -10.33 13.00 -0.91
CA GLY A 52 -10.66 14.42 -0.93
C GLY A 52 -9.49 15.34 -0.64
N ILE A 53 -9.81 16.61 -0.46
CA ILE A 53 -8.87 17.69 -0.08
C ILE A 53 -8.45 17.51 1.38
N ALA A 54 -7.15 17.66 1.65
CA ALA A 54 -6.58 17.64 3.00
C ALA A 54 -6.55 19.03 3.63
N GLY A 55 -6.33 20.07 2.82
CA GLY A 55 -6.23 21.45 3.29
C GLY A 55 -5.92 22.42 2.16
N THR A 56 -5.59 23.65 2.52
CA THR A 56 -5.15 24.72 1.61
C THR A 56 -3.72 25.11 1.95
N SER A 57 -2.86 25.21 0.94
CA SER A 57 -1.48 25.63 1.13
C SER A 57 -1.41 27.13 1.49
N PRO A 58 -0.67 27.52 2.53
CA PRO A 58 -0.53 28.93 2.91
C PRO A 58 0.42 29.70 1.98
N ILE A 59 1.10 29.02 1.05
CA ILE A 59 2.08 29.62 0.14
C ILE A 59 1.40 30.11 -1.14
N ASP A 60 0.55 29.26 -1.74
CA ASP A 60 -0.11 29.54 -3.03
C ASP A 60 -1.63 29.75 -2.89
N GLY A 61 -2.20 29.51 -1.71
CA GLY A 61 -3.64 29.66 -1.47
C GLY A 61 -4.51 28.60 -2.14
N LEU A 62 -3.92 27.56 -2.76
CA LEU A 62 -4.66 26.52 -3.47
C LEU A 62 -4.86 25.27 -2.59
N PRO A 63 -5.98 24.53 -2.74
CA PRO A 63 -6.17 23.27 -2.02
C PRO A 63 -5.21 22.18 -2.49
N PHE A 64 -4.98 21.17 -1.65
CA PHE A 64 -4.22 19.97 -1.99
C PHE A 64 -4.94 18.71 -1.49
N ASN A 65 -4.79 17.60 -2.23
CA ASN A 65 -5.42 16.32 -1.89
C ASN A 65 -4.78 15.66 -0.67
N THR A 66 -5.56 14.83 0.01
CA THR A 66 -5.05 13.90 1.04
C THR A 66 -4.12 12.86 0.44
N LEU A 67 -4.36 12.41 -0.78
CA LEU A 67 -3.50 11.46 -1.48
C LEU A 67 -2.76 12.14 -2.61
N SER A 68 -1.46 11.90 -2.69
CA SER A 68 -0.59 12.32 -3.79
C SER A 68 0.50 11.30 -4.05
N TYR A 69 1.14 11.41 -5.22
CA TYR A 69 2.29 10.61 -5.58
C TYR A 69 3.53 11.48 -5.78
N ALA A 70 4.73 10.94 -5.56
CA ALA A 70 5.95 11.69 -5.85
C ALA A 70 6.14 11.90 -7.36
N ASN A 71 5.77 10.90 -8.18
CA ASN A 71 5.84 10.94 -9.64
C ASN A 71 4.65 10.21 -10.27
N GLY A 72 4.46 10.36 -11.58
CA GLY A 72 3.42 9.62 -12.32
C GLY A 72 2.59 10.48 -13.26
N PRO A 73 1.54 9.89 -13.85
CA PRO A 73 0.74 10.53 -14.90
C PRO A 73 -0.18 11.63 -14.37
N GLY A 74 -0.40 11.68 -13.07
CA GLY A 74 -1.22 12.73 -12.42
C GLY A 74 -0.53 14.09 -12.31
N PHE A 75 0.70 14.24 -12.81
CA PHE A 75 1.36 15.54 -12.90
C PHE A 75 0.58 16.46 -13.84
N ARG A 76 0.38 17.70 -13.42
CA ARG A 76 -0.27 18.73 -14.24
C ARG A 76 0.70 19.89 -14.38
N PRO A 77 1.00 20.33 -15.63
CA PRO A 77 1.90 21.44 -15.84
C PRO A 77 1.35 22.70 -15.16
N PRO A 78 2.23 23.58 -14.63
CA PRO A 78 1.79 24.86 -14.10
C PRO A 78 1.05 25.69 -15.15
N ASP A 79 0.18 26.58 -14.68
CA ASP A 79 -0.51 27.55 -15.53
C ASP A 79 0.47 28.60 -16.10
N VAL A 80 -0.06 29.53 -16.91
CA VAL A 80 0.73 30.60 -17.54
C VAL A 80 1.41 31.55 -16.53
N ASN A 81 0.93 31.57 -15.28
CA ASN A 81 1.46 32.38 -14.19
C ASN A 81 2.38 31.57 -13.27
N GLY A 82 2.61 30.28 -13.57
CA GLY A 82 3.43 29.38 -12.77
C GLY A 82 2.71 28.77 -11.57
N HIS A 83 1.39 28.92 -11.43
CA HIS A 83 0.65 28.25 -10.38
C HIS A 83 0.43 26.78 -10.71
N ARG A 84 0.50 25.92 -9.70
CA ARG A 84 0.06 24.53 -9.84
C ARG A 84 -1.45 24.46 -10.08
N HIS A 85 -1.91 23.34 -10.65
CA HIS A 85 -3.33 23.08 -10.89
C HIS A 85 -4.16 23.18 -9.59
N ASP A 86 -5.25 23.94 -9.65
CA ASP A 86 -6.22 24.06 -8.58
C ASP A 86 -7.21 22.87 -8.61
N VAL A 87 -7.18 22.07 -7.54
CA VAL A 87 -8.00 20.86 -7.41
C VAL A 87 -9.41 21.14 -6.87
N THR A 88 -9.79 22.39 -6.59
CA THR A 88 -11.09 22.75 -5.97
C THR A 88 -12.29 22.11 -6.68
N ASN A 89 -12.28 22.15 -8.02
CA ASN A 89 -13.39 21.72 -8.86
C ASN A 89 -13.16 20.34 -9.49
N ASP A 90 -12.11 19.63 -9.08
CA ASP A 90 -11.81 18.32 -9.63
C ASP A 90 -12.85 17.28 -9.16
N ASN A 91 -13.27 16.41 -10.07
CA ASN A 91 -14.18 15.32 -9.73
C ASN A 91 -13.41 14.14 -9.11
N PHE A 92 -13.20 14.19 -7.78
CA PHE A 92 -12.53 13.12 -7.05
C PHE A 92 -13.32 11.79 -7.02
N THR A 93 -14.59 11.78 -7.43
CA THR A 93 -15.41 10.55 -7.54
C THR A 93 -15.17 9.81 -8.86
N ASN A 94 -14.53 10.44 -9.84
CA ASN A 94 -14.14 9.76 -11.07
C ASN A 94 -13.10 8.65 -10.78
N LYS A 95 -13.40 7.43 -11.21
CA LYS A 95 -12.52 6.25 -11.04
C LYS A 95 -11.19 6.39 -11.76
N ASP A 96 -11.16 7.19 -12.82
CA ASP A 96 -9.98 7.48 -13.63
C ASP A 96 -9.26 8.76 -13.19
N TYR A 97 -9.70 9.41 -12.09
CA TYR A 97 -9.00 10.56 -11.54
C TYR A 97 -7.60 10.16 -11.04
N GLN A 98 -6.58 10.75 -11.67
CA GLN A 98 -5.18 10.60 -11.29
C GLN A 98 -4.84 11.66 -10.24
N GLN A 99 -4.46 11.19 -9.05
CA GLN A 99 -4.04 12.06 -7.94
C GLN A 99 -2.82 12.91 -8.36
N PRO A 100 -2.66 14.12 -7.80
CA PRO A 100 -1.52 14.98 -8.10
C PRO A 100 -0.19 14.27 -7.93
N ALA A 101 0.73 14.50 -8.88
CA ALA A 101 2.09 14.00 -8.83
C ALA A 101 3.11 15.13 -8.99
N GLY A 102 4.30 14.98 -8.39
CA GLY A 102 5.37 15.99 -8.42
C GLY A 102 6.25 15.94 -9.67
N VAL A 103 6.54 14.74 -10.19
CA VAL A 103 7.37 14.53 -11.39
C VAL A 103 6.55 13.85 -12.50
N PRO A 104 6.50 14.39 -13.73
CA PRO A 104 5.73 13.82 -14.82
C PRO A 104 6.32 12.51 -15.32
N LEU A 105 5.52 11.44 -15.30
CA LEU A 105 5.84 10.16 -15.93
C LEU A 105 4.58 9.56 -16.55
N SER A 106 4.72 8.69 -17.55
CA SER A 106 3.57 7.97 -18.12
C SER A 106 3.02 6.90 -17.18
N SER A 107 3.85 6.39 -16.28
CA SER A 107 3.50 5.47 -15.20
C SER A 107 4.17 5.96 -13.92
N GLU A 108 3.47 5.84 -12.81
CA GLU A 108 4.10 6.00 -11.50
C GLU A 108 5.09 4.84 -11.26
N THR A 109 6.11 5.10 -10.43
CA THR A 109 7.16 4.13 -10.10
C THR A 109 6.89 3.43 -8.77
N HIS A 110 7.37 2.19 -8.63
CA HIS A 110 7.38 1.51 -7.34
C HIS A 110 8.15 2.33 -6.27
N GLY A 111 7.77 2.12 -5.02
CA GLY A 111 8.43 2.64 -3.83
C GLY A 111 9.48 1.65 -3.32
N GLY A 112 10.58 2.19 -2.80
CA GLY A 112 11.69 1.41 -2.23
C GLY A 112 11.60 1.25 -0.70
N ASP A 113 10.50 1.66 -0.10
CA ASP A 113 10.25 1.54 1.34
C ASP A 113 10.08 0.07 1.75
N ASP A 114 10.43 -0.24 3.00
CA ASP A 114 10.12 -1.53 3.60
C ASP A 114 8.60 -1.76 3.59
N VAL A 115 8.18 -2.98 3.23
CA VAL A 115 6.77 -3.38 3.22
C VAL A 115 6.45 -4.30 4.40
N ILE A 116 5.18 -4.27 4.82
CA ILE A 116 4.73 -4.99 6.00
C ILE A 116 4.54 -6.49 5.67
N ILE A 117 4.83 -7.34 6.65
CA ILE A 117 4.44 -8.74 6.68
C ILE A 117 3.47 -8.92 7.85
N TYR A 118 2.25 -9.38 7.57
CA TYR A 118 1.31 -9.88 8.57
C TYR A 118 1.32 -11.41 8.51
N SER A 119 1.29 -12.07 9.67
CA SER A 119 1.20 -13.54 9.71
C SER A 119 0.38 -14.03 10.90
N ARG A 120 -0.27 -15.19 10.70
CA ARG A 120 -1.07 -15.91 11.70
C ARG A 120 -0.92 -17.41 11.49
N GLY A 121 -0.94 -18.19 12.57
CA GLY A 121 -0.90 -19.66 12.54
C GLY A 121 0.48 -20.24 12.85
N PRO A 122 0.76 -21.50 12.44
CA PRO A 122 1.96 -22.23 12.82
C PRO A 122 3.23 -21.47 12.43
N PHE A 123 4.15 -21.32 13.38
CA PHE A 123 5.44 -20.62 13.20
C PHE A 123 5.37 -19.13 12.79
N SER A 124 4.20 -18.49 12.84
CA SER A 124 4.06 -17.04 12.58
C SER A 124 4.98 -16.18 13.47
N HIS A 125 5.29 -16.63 14.69
CA HIS A 125 6.23 -15.98 15.62
C HIS A 125 7.69 -15.88 15.10
N LEU A 126 8.04 -16.58 14.01
CA LEU A 126 9.35 -16.43 13.35
C LEU A 126 9.44 -15.16 12.51
N LEU A 127 8.30 -14.59 12.08
CA LEU A 127 8.23 -13.37 11.28
C LEU A 127 8.09 -12.15 12.18
N THR A 128 9.19 -11.82 12.87
CA THR A 128 9.27 -10.67 13.76
C THR A 128 10.47 -9.78 13.41
N GLY A 129 10.38 -8.50 13.77
CA GLY A 129 11.44 -7.53 13.48
C GLY A 129 11.50 -7.13 12.00
N VAL A 130 12.71 -6.86 11.51
CA VAL A 130 13.00 -6.50 10.12
C VAL A 130 13.77 -7.65 9.48
N VAL A 131 13.27 -8.15 8.34
CA VAL A 131 13.83 -9.31 7.64
C VAL A 131 13.97 -9.01 6.16
N ASN A 132 14.88 -9.70 5.49
CA ASN A 132 14.95 -9.66 4.03
C ASN A 132 13.74 -10.37 3.44
N GLN A 133 13.21 -9.89 2.31
CA GLN A 133 12.06 -10.52 1.63
C GLN A 133 12.28 -12.01 1.30
N CYS A 134 13.53 -12.40 1.01
CA CYS A 134 13.89 -13.81 0.75
C CYS A 134 13.73 -14.72 1.99
N PHE A 135 13.59 -14.17 3.20
CA PHE A 135 13.33 -14.95 4.41
C PHE A 135 11.92 -15.56 4.43
N ILE A 136 10.95 -14.90 3.79
CA ILE A 136 9.54 -15.32 3.76
C ILE A 136 9.38 -16.78 3.25
N PRO A 137 9.89 -17.17 2.07
CA PRO A 137 9.76 -18.55 1.60
C PRO A 137 10.50 -19.55 2.49
N HIS A 138 11.58 -19.16 3.16
CA HIS A 138 12.28 -20.05 4.09
C HIS A 138 11.41 -20.37 5.32
N VAL A 139 10.70 -19.40 5.87
CA VAL A 139 9.75 -19.64 6.98
C VAL A 139 8.60 -20.54 6.53
N ILE A 140 8.03 -20.29 5.35
CA ILE A 140 6.96 -21.11 4.78
C ILE A 140 7.43 -22.56 4.60
N SER A 141 8.62 -22.77 4.03
CA SER A 141 9.20 -24.10 3.85
C SER A 141 9.49 -24.79 5.18
N TYR A 142 10.03 -24.07 6.17
CA TYR A 142 10.29 -24.60 7.51
C TYR A 142 8.99 -25.07 8.19
N ALA A 143 7.95 -24.24 8.16
CA ALA A 143 6.66 -24.49 8.80
C ALA A 143 5.87 -25.63 8.12
N SER A 144 5.92 -25.72 6.79
CA SER A 144 5.24 -26.76 6.01
C SER A 144 6.04 -28.05 5.83
N CYS A 145 7.25 -28.12 6.38
CA CYS A 145 8.19 -29.22 6.19
C CYS A 145 8.49 -29.53 4.71
N THR A 146 8.58 -28.51 3.87
CA THR A 146 8.88 -28.63 2.43
C THR A 146 10.27 -28.12 2.08
N GLY A 147 10.77 -28.49 0.89
CA GLY A 147 12.06 -28.03 0.38
C GLY A 147 13.29 -28.74 0.98
N TYR A 148 14.46 -28.17 0.68
CA TYR A 148 15.79 -28.75 0.99
C TYR A 148 16.52 -28.08 2.15
N GLY A 149 15.95 -27.00 2.72
CA GLY A 149 16.50 -26.33 3.90
C GLY A 149 16.14 -27.03 5.21
N ALA A 150 16.43 -26.35 6.32
CA ALA A 150 15.97 -26.79 7.65
C ALA A 150 14.44 -26.85 7.69
N LYS A 151 13.90 -27.91 8.29
CA LYS A 151 12.45 -28.12 8.44
C LYS A 151 12.12 -28.47 9.89
N TYR A 152 10.93 -28.08 10.34
CA TYR A 152 10.45 -28.48 11.67
C TYR A 152 10.42 -30.00 11.85
N CYS A 153 10.00 -30.73 10.81
CA CYS A 153 9.91 -32.19 10.83
C CYS A 153 11.25 -32.91 10.90
N ASP A 154 12.39 -32.23 10.70
CA ASP A 154 13.72 -32.83 10.90
C ASP A 154 14.09 -32.88 12.41
N ILE A 155 13.33 -32.20 13.26
CA ILE A 155 13.56 -32.07 14.71
C ILE A 155 12.63 -32.99 15.52
N LEU A 156 11.63 -33.60 14.86
CA LEU A 156 10.69 -34.58 15.43
C LEU A 156 11.29 -35.99 15.43
#